data_AF-A0A3P9B1V4-F1
#
_entry.id   AF-A0A3P9B1V4-F1
#
_cell.length_a   1.000
_cell.length_b   1.000
_cell.length_c   1.000
_cell.angle_alpha   90.00
_cell.angle_beta   90.00
_cell.angle_gamma   90.00
#
_symmetry.space_group_name_H-M   'P 1'
#
loop_
_entity.id
_entity.type
_entity.pdbx_description
1 polymer ?
#
loop_
_entity_poly.entity_id
_entity_poly.type
_entity_poly.pdbx_seq_one_letter_code
_entity_poly.pdbx_strand_id
1 'polypeptide(L)'
;MPSSHSQLIWFFVVYFFLFLYLRMHQTNNARCVDLLWRHILSIILLGIALSVSYSRVYLLYHTWSQVFYGGVAGSTIGIIWFFITQEVLTPIFPKIAAWPISEYFLVRDTSLIPNILWFEYTVTRSEARNRQRKLGTKVQ
;
A
#
# COMPACT_ATOMS: atom_id res chain seq x y z
N MET A 1 18.23 -24.99 -3.36
CA MET A 1 16.92 -24.30 -3.40
C MET A 1 17.16 -22.79 -3.51
N PRO A 2 16.34 -22.03 -4.26
CA PRO A 2 16.40 -20.57 -4.27
C PRO A 2 16.07 -19.99 -2.89
N SER A 3 16.60 -18.82 -2.56
CA SER A 3 16.45 -18.25 -1.21
C SER A 3 15.04 -17.71 -0.97
N SER A 4 14.30 -18.29 -0.02
CA SER A 4 12.95 -17.83 0.35
C SER A 4 12.93 -16.39 0.89
N HIS A 5 14.00 -15.98 1.58
CA HIS A 5 14.14 -14.60 2.06
C HIS A 5 14.25 -13.62 0.90
N SER A 6 15.00 -13.99 -0.15
CA SER A 6 15.10 -13.19 -1.37
C SER A 6 13.75 -13.18 -2.12
N GLN A 7 13.07 -14.32 -2.24
CA GLN A 7 11.74 -14.38 -2.85
C GLN A 7 10.75 -13.43 -2.18
N LEU A 8 10.65 -13.47 -0.84
CA LEU A 8 9.72 -12.64 -0.09
C LEU A 8 10.03 -11.14 -0.23
N ILE A 9 11.30 -10.75 -0.09
CA ILE A 9 11.65 -9.33 -0.11
C ILE A 9 11.49 -8.72 -1.51
N TRP A 10 11.85 -9.46 -2.56
CA TRP A 10 11.66 -9.01 -3.94
C TRP A 10 10.19 -8.99 -4.35
N PHE A 11 9.39 -9.96 -3.90
CA PHE A 11 7.92 -9.88 -4.03
C PHE A 11 7.37 -8.59 -3.42
N PHE A 12 7.71 -8.31 -2.16
CA PHE A 12 7.23 -7.14 -1.44
C PHE A 12 7.65 -5.85 -2.14
N VAL A 13 8.94 -5.72 -2.47
CA VAL A 13 9.50 -4.52 -3.08
C VAL A 13 8.87 -4.26 -4.43
N VAL A 14 8.79 -5.25 -5.32
CA VAL A 14 8.17 -5.09 -6.65
C VAL A 14 6.69 -4.74 -6.54
N TYR A 15 5.95 -5.37 -5.62
CA TYR A 15 4.55 -5.03 -5.39
C TYR A 15 4.38 -3.57 -4.97
N PHE A 16 5.18 -3.10 -4.01
CA PHE A 16 5.12 -1.71 -3.55
C PHE A 16 5.58 -0.71 -4.61
N PHE A 17 6.57 -1.06 -5.43
CA PHE A 17 6.95 -0.27 -6.60
C PHE A 17 5.76 -0.08 -7.54
N LEU A 18 5.12 -1.17 -7.97
CA LEU A 18 3.93 -1.09 -8.83
C LEU A 18 2.80 -0.29 -8.17
N PHE A 19 2.59 -0.45 -6.87
CA PHE A 19 1.59 0.31 -6.13
C PHE A 19 1.87 1.82 -6.12
N LEU A 20 3.11 2.23 -5.83
CA LEU A 20 3.49 3.65 -5.78
C LEU A 20 3.43 4.32 -7.15
N TYR A 21 3.83 3.63 -8.22
CA TYR A 21 3.91 4.21 -9.57
C TYR A 21 2.63 4.06 -10.39
N LEU A 22 1.89 2.97 -10.27
CA LEU A 22 0.68 2.74 -11.07
C LEU A 22 -0.58 3.14 -10.30
N ARG A 23 -0.79 2.60 -9.10
CA ARG A 23 -2.04 2.82 -8.34
C ARG A 23 -2.10 4.22 -7.74
N MET A 24 -1.04 4.66 -7.07
CA MET A 24 -1.03 5.97 -6.40
C MET A 24 -0.89 7.15 -7.38
N HIS A 25 -0.39 6.91 -8.60
CA HIS A 25 -0.38 7.94 -9.64
C HIS A 25 -1.78 8.36 -10.06
N GLN A 26 -2.72 7.42 -10.13
CA GLN A 26 -4.09 7.69 -10.58
C GLN A 26 -4.92 8.53 -9.59
N THR A 27 -4.54 8.57 -8.32
CA THR A 27 -5.33 9.22 -7.25
C THR A 27 -4.84 10.62 -6.87
N ASN A 28 -3.61 11.00 -7.20
CA ASN A 28 -3.01 12.22 -6.64
C ASN A 28 -2.78 13.30 -7.71
N ASN A 29 -3.45 14.44 -7.54
CA ASN A 29 -3.26 15.61 -8.40
C ASN A 29 -1.84 16.16 -8.18
N ALA A 30 -1.04 16.16 -9.25
CA ALA A 30 0.42 16.24 -9.25
C ALA A 30 1.02 17.41 -8.43
N ARG A 31 1.45 17.12 -7.19
CA ARG A 31 2.37 17.98 -6.43
C ARG A 31 3.78 17.42 -6.55
N CYS A 32 4.76 18.28 -6.88
CA CYS A 32 6.18 17.91 -6.97
C CYS A 32 6.69 17.17 -5.71
N VAL A 33 6.20 17.57 -4.53
CA VAL A 33 6.52 16.93 -3.24
C VAL A 33 6.12 15.45 -3.20
N ASP A 34 4.97 15.09 -3.77
CA ASP A 34 4.51 13.70 -3.78
C ASP A 34 5.31 12.83 -4.75
N LEU A 35 5.78 13.40 -5.87
CA LEU A 35 6.69 12.72 -6.79
C LEU A 35 8.04 12.44 -6.14
N LEU A 36 8.62 13.44 -5.45
CA LEU A 36 9.87 13.28 -4.71
C LEU A 36 9.75 12.22 -3.62
N TRP A 37 8.65 12.23 -2.87
CA TRP A 37 8.42 11.25 -1.82
C TRP A 37 8.34 9.82 -2.37
N ARG A 38 7.69 9.61 -3.52
CA ARG A 38 7.64 8.30 -4.19
C ARG A 38 9.03 7.79 -4.56
N HIS A 39 9.88 8.64 -5.12
CA HIS A 39 11.25 8.26 -5.46
C HIS A 39 12.09 7.94 -4.22
N ILE A 40 11.95 8.72 -3.13
CA ILE A 40 12.63 8.44 -1.86
C ILE A 40 12.19 7.08 -1.30
N LEU A 41 10.88 6.82 -1.23
CA LEU A 41 10.35 5.54 -0.76
C LEU A 41 10.84 4.37 -1.63
N SER A 42 10.87 4.56 -2.94
CA SER A 42 11.38 3.58 -3.90
C SER A 42 12.85 3.22 -3.63
N ILE A 43 13.69 4.23 -3.42
CA ILE A 43 15.12 4.04 -3.12
C ILE A 43 15.30 3.29 -1.80
N ILE A 44 14.52 3.65 -0.77
CA ILE A 44 14.54 2.97 0.53
C ILE A 44 14.16 1.49 0.37
N LEU A 45 13.08 1.20 -0.35
CA LEU A 45 12.63 -0.18 -0.60
C LEU A 45 13.69 -1.00 -1.32
N LEU A 46 14.32 -0.41 -2.35
CA LEU A 46 15.42 -1.07 -3.08
C LEU A 46 16.62 -1.33 -2.15
N GLY A 47 16.98 -0.36 -1.29
CA GLY A 47 18.02 -0.51 -0.29
C GLY A 47 17.77 -1.66 0.68
N ILE A 48 16.52 -1.82 1.15
CA ILE A 48 16.12 -2.95 2.00
C ILE A 48 16.24 -4.27 1.23
N ALA A 49 15.76 -4.33 -0.02
CA ALA A 49 15.84 -5.54 -0.86
C ALA A 49 17.28 -6.03 -1.02
N LEU A 50 18.18 -5.10 -1.33
CA LEU A 50 19.60 -5.35 -1.52
C LEU A 50 20.27 -5.74 -0.20
N SER A 51 19.96 -5.06 0.90
CA SER A 51 20.50 -5.38 2.23
C SER A 51 20.12 -6.81 2.67
N VAL A 52 18.85 -7.19 2.53
CA VAL A 52 18.38 -8.55 2.86
C VAL A 52 19.03 -9.59 1.95
N SER A 53 19.12 -9.31 0.65
CA SER A 53 19.75 -10.21 -0.33
C SER A 53 21.25 -10.38 -0.05
N TYR A 54 21.96 -9.29 0.26
CA TYR A 54 23.38 -9.30 0.62
C TYR A 54 23.63 -10.06 1.92
N SER A 55 22.79 -9.85 2.94
CA SER A 55 22.87 -10.58 4.22
C SER A 55 22.86 -12.11 4.02
N ARG A 56 22.09 -12.62 3.04
CA ARG A 56 22.03 -14.07 2.75
C ARG A 56 23.32 -14.62 2.17
N VAL A 57 24.05 -13.81 1.39
CA VAL A 57 25.36 -14.20 0.83
C VAL A 57 26.46 -14.00 1.87
N TYR A 58 26.43 -12.89 2.60
CA TYR A 58 27.42 -12.55 3.61
C TYR A 58 27.48 -13.58 4.76
N LEU A 59 26.33 -14.08 5.20
CA LEU A 59 26.24 -15.13 6.22
C LEU A 59 26.49 -16.54 5.64
N LEU A 60 26.89 -16.65 4.37
CA LEU A 60 27.20 -17.90 3.67
C LEU A 60 26.04 -18.91 3.59
N TYR A 61 24.80 -18.46 3.82
CA TYR A 61 23.62 -19.31 3.71
C TYR A 61 23.25 -19.63 2.26
N HIS A 62 23.54 -18.70 1.33
CA HIS A 62 23.17 -18.85 -0.08
C HIS A 62 24.23 -18.30 -1.03
N THR A 63 24.32 -18.88 -2.22
CA THR A 63 25.13 -18.33 -3.31
C THR A 63 24.40 -17.21 -4.04
N TRP A 64 25.15 -16.35 -4.73
CA TRP A 64 24.60 -15.27 -5.58
C TRP A 64 23.54 -15.78 -6.57
N SER A 65 23.76 -16.96 -7.16
CA SER A 65 22.80 -17.57 -8.09
C SER A 65 21.46 -17.89 -7.41
N GLN A 66 21.48 -18.48 -6.21
CA GLN A 66 20.26 -18.84 -5.47
C GLN A 66 19.47 -17.60 -5.02
N VAL A 67 20.17 -16.53 -4.66
CA VAL A 67 19.56 -15.24 -4.33
C VAL A 67 18.94 -14.61 -5.58
N PHE A 68 19.66 -14.60 -6.71
CA PHE A 68 19.15 -14.06 -7.97
C PHE A 68 17.89 -14.79 -8.46
N TYR A 69 17.91 -16.12 -8.53
CA TYR A 69 16.72 -16.90 -8.90
C TYR A 69 15.56 -16.70 -7.91
N GLY A 70 15.86 -16.52 -6.61
CA GLY A 70 14.88 -16.15 -5.61
C GLY A 70 14.24 -14.79 -5.91
N GLY A 71 15.06 -13.77 -6.22
CA GLY A 71 14.59 -12.45 -6.57
C GLY A 71 13.74 -12.41 -7.83
N VAL A 72 14.14 -13.13 -8.89
CA VAL A 72 13.35 -13.24 -10.13
C VAL A 72 11.99 -13.91 -9.85
N ALA A 73 11.97 -15.04 -9.14
CA ALA A 73 10.73 -15.72 -8.80
C ALA A 73 9.79 -14.83 -7.95
N GLY A 74 10.33 -14.17 -6.93
CA GLY A 74 9.58 -13.23 -6.09
C GLY A 74 9.00 -12.06 -6.89
N SER A 75 9.80 -11.48 -7.79
CA SER A 75 9.39 -10.37 -8.65
C SER A 75 8.25 -10.76 -9.59
N THR A 76 8.35 -11.90 -10.26
CA THR A 76 7.30 -12.41 -11.16
C THR A 76 5.98 -12.63 -10.43
N ILE A 77 6.03 -13.27 -9.26
CA ILE A 77 4.83 -13.49 -8.44
C ILE A 77 4.26 -12.15 -7.97
N GLY A 78 5.11 -11.18 -7.60
CA GLY A 78 4.69 -9.84 -7.17
C GLY A 78 3.93 -9.09 -8.26
N ILE A 79 4.41 -9.15 -9.51
CA ILE A 79 3.74 -8.54 -10.66
C ILE A 79 2.38 -9.19 -10.90
N ILE A 80 2.32 -10.53 -10.98
CA ILE A 80 1.08 -11.26 -11.22
C ILE A 80 0.06 -10.96 -10.12
N TRP A 81 0.50 -11.02 -8.86
CA TRP A 81 -0.35 -10.74 -7.71
C TRP A 81 -0.87 -9.31 -7.71
N PHE A 82 -0.02 -8.34 -8.09
CA PHE A 82 -0.45 -6.95 -8.21
C PHE A 82 -1.61 -6.78 -9.22
N PHE A 83 -1.51 -7.37 -10.41
CA PHE A 83 -2.60 -7.28 -11.38
C PHE A 83 -3.88 -7.96 -10.88
N ILE A 84 -3.77 -9.11 -10.20
CA ILE A 84 -4.92 -9.77 -9.60
C ILE A 84 -5.58 -8.85 -8.55
N THR A 85 -4.81 -8.22 -7.67
CA THR A 85 -5.38 -7.36 -6.63
C THR A 85 -5.97 -6.07 -7.21
N GLN A 86 -5.30 -5.46 -8.18
CA GLN A 86 -5.76 -4.20 -8.77
C GLN A 86 -6.94 -4.38 -9.73
N GLU A 87 -6.90 -5.35 -10.64
CA GLU A 87 -7.94 -5.51 -11.68
C GLU A 87 -9.11 -6.36 -11.20
N VAL A 88 -8.84 -7.42 -10.44
CA VAL A 88 -9.88 -8.39 -10.05
C VAL A 88 -10.46 -8.06 -8.68
N LEU A 89 -9.63 -7.80 -7.66
CA LEU A 89 -10.13 -7.64 -6.29
C LEU A 89 -10.64 -6.23 -5.98
N THR A 90 -10.01 -5.18 -6.52
CA THR A 90 -10.45 -3.79 -6.31
C THR A 90 -11.95 -3.57 -6.58
N PRO A 91 -12.56 -4.04 -7.69
CA PRO A 91 -13.99 -3.86 -7.93
C PRO A 91 -14.89 -4.68 -6.99
N ILE A 92 -14.34 -5.67 -6.29
CA ILE A 92 -15.08 -6.54 -5.36
C ILE A 92 -15.09 -5.94 -3.95
N PHE A 93 -14.07 -5.18 -3.55
CA PHE A 93 -13.98 -4.55 -2.23
C PHE A 93 -15.23 -3.77 -1.79
N PRO A 94 -15.84 -2.88 -2.60
CA PRO A 94 -17.04 -2.17 -2.19
C PRO A 94 -18.24 -3.10 -1.97
N LYS A 95 -18.31 -4.23 -2.69
CA LYS A 95 -19.37 -5.25 -2.51
C LYS A 95 -19.20 -5.99 -1.18
N ILE A 96 -17.95 -6.33 -0.82
CA ILE A 96 -17.64 -7.00 0.45
C ILE A 96 -17.86 -6.05 1.64
N ALA A 97 -17.50 -4.78 1.50
CA ALA A 97 -17.70 -3.77 2.54
C ALA A 97 -19.19 -3.52 2.84
N ALA A 98 -20.08 -3.76 1.87
CA ALA A 98 -21.53 -3.65 2.04
C ALA A 98 -22.19 -4.88 2.70
N TRP A 99 -21.44 -5.91 3.06
CA TRP A 99 -22.02 -7.08 3.74
C TRP A 99 -22.40 -6.79 5.20
N PRO A 100 -23.45 -7.44 5.74
CA PRO A 100 -23.89 -7.23 7.12
C PRO A 100 -22.80 -7.49 8.17
N ILE A 101 -21.94 -8.49 7.91
CA ILE A 101 -20.81 -8.80 8.79
C ILE A 101 -19.74 -7.68 8.76
N SER A 102 -19.49 -7.12 7.58
CA SER A 102 -18.55 -6.02 7.40
C SER A 102 -19.06 -4.75 8.06
N GLU A 103 -20.36 -4.48 7.95
CA GLU A 103 -21.04 -3.38 8.65
C GLU A 103 -20.98 -3.55 10.17
N TYR A 104 -21.20 -4.78 10.67
CA TYR A 104 -21.09 -5.11 12.09
C TYR A 104 -19.68 -4.82 12.65
N PHE A 105 -18.64 -5.18 11.90
CA PHE A 105 -17.24 -4.88 12.28
C PHE A 105 -16.78 -3.47 11.90
N LEU A 106 -17.66 -2.64 11.34
CA LEU A 106 -17.33 -1.29 10.86
C LEU A 106 -16.17 -1.26 9.86
N VAL A 107 -16.09 -2.29 9.00
CA VAL A 107 -15.10 -2.36 7.91
C VAL A 107 -15.38 -1.24 6.93
N ARG A 108 -14.37 -0.40 6.67
CA ARG A 108 -14.47 0.74 5.75
C ARG A 108 -13.64 0.49 4.51
N ASP A 109 -14.26 0.68 3.34
CA ASP A 109 -13.53 0.75 2.08
C ASP A 109 -13.08 2.20 1.82
N THR A 110 -11.77 2.42 1.78
CA THR A 110 -11.14 3.72 1.47
C THR A 110 -10.41 3.71 0.13
N SER A 111 -10.57 2.64 -0.67
CA SER A 111 -9.79 2.38 -1.88
C SER A 111 -9.94 3.45 -2.98
N LEU A 112 -11.03 4.22 -2.94
CA LEU A 112 -11.34 5.30 -3.88
C LEU A 112 -11.03 6.70 -3.34
N ILE A 113 -10.69 6.82 -2.05
CA ILE A 113 -10.43 8.11 -1.42
C ILE A 113 -8.95 8.47 -1.63
N PRO A 114 -8.63 9.57 -2.35
CA PRO A 114 -7.25 9.87 -2.75
C PRO A 114 -6.36 10.27 -1.56
N ASN A 115 -6.90 11.01 -0.60
CA ASN A 115 -6.21 11.39 0.63
C ASN A 115 -7.12 11.15 1.83
N ILE A 116 -6.97 9.99 2.45
CA ILE A 116 -7.80 9.58 3.59
C ILE A 116 -7.64 10.51 4.79
N LEU A 117 -6.42 10.97 5.09
CA LEU A 117 -6.16 11.82 6.26
C LEU A 117 -6.84 13.18 6.10
N TRP A 118 -6.77 13.77 4.91
CA TRP A 118 -7.45 15.03 4.62
C TRP A 118 -8.98 14.85 4.62
N PHE A 119 -9.46 13.75 4.05
CA PHE A 119 -10.89 13.43 4.03
C PHE A 119 -11.43 13.28 5.46
N GLU A 120 -10.81 12.45 6.29
CA GLU A 120 -11.22 12.24 7.69
C GLU A 120 -11.13 13.53 8.50
N TYR A 121 -10.07 14.32 8.31
CA TYR A 121 -9.91 15.61 8.97
C TYR A 121 -11.06 16.56 8.65
N THR A 122 -11.40 16.72 7.37
CA THR A 122 -12.44 17.66 6.93
C THR A 122 -13.82 17.21 7.37
N VAL A 123 -14.15 15.92 7.25
CA VAL A 123 -15.42 15.35 7.71
C VAL A 123 -15.56 15.53 9.22
N THR A 124 -14.56 15.12 10.00
CA THR A 124 -14.59 15.21 11.47
C THR A 124 -14.71 16.66 11.94
N ARG A 125 -13.95 17.58 11.33
CA ARG A 125 -14.00 19.01 11.67
C ARG A 125 -15.35 19.64 11.33
N SER A 126 -15.97 19.24 10.21
CA SER A 126 -17.27 19.75 9.79
C SER A 126 -18.39 19.27 10.73
N GLU A 127 -18.37 18.00 11.11
CA GLU A 127 -19.35 17.40 12.02
C GLU A 127 -19.24 17.98 13.43
N ALA A 128 -18.02 18.20 13.94
CA ALA A 128 -17.80 18.87 15.22
C ALA A 128 -18.42 20.29 15.26
N ARG A 129 -18.22 21.08 14.19
CA ARG A 129 -18.80 22.43 14.06
C ARG A 129 -20.34 22.38 14.00
N ASN A 130 -20.90 21.42 13.26
CA ASN A 130 -22.34 21.25 13.16
C ASN A 130 -22.98 20.89 14.51
N ARG A 131 -22.32 20.03 15.31
CA ARG A 131 -22.77 19.68 16.67
C ARG A 131 -22.67 20.86 17.63
N GLN A 132 -21.59 21.63 17.58
CA GLN A 132 -21.44 22.85 18.38
C GLN A 132 -22.56 23.86 18.11
N ARG A 133 -22.93 24.07 16.84
CA ARG A 133 -24.06 24.94 16.47
C ARG A 133 -25.38 24.44 17.07
N LYS A 134 -25.69 23.15 16.95
CA LYS A 134 -26.92 22.55 17.51
C LYS A 134 -27.01 22.61 19.04
N LEU A 135 -25.87 22.56 19.73
CA LEU A 135 -25.81 22.73 21.19
C LEU A 135 -26.07 24.18 21.59
N GLY A 136 -25.48 25.16 20.89
CA GLY A 136 -25.69 26.58 21.18
C GLY A 136 -27.14 27.04 21.01
N THR A 137 -27.90 26.46 20.06
CA THR A 137 -29.31 26.80 19.85
C THR A 137 -30.25 26.18 20.90
N LYS A 138 -29.81 25.18 21.67
CA LYS A 138 -30.63 24.55 22.74
C LYS A 138 -30.52 25.27 24.10
N VAL A 139 -29.62 26.24 24.22
CA VAL A 139 -29.33 26.95 25.48
C VAL A 139 -29.97 28.36 25.51
N GLN A 140 -30.71 28.72 24.46
CA GLN A 140 -31.63 29.87 24.43
C GLN A 140 -33.07 29.37 24.53
#